data_AF-A0A533XZI0-F1
#
_entry.id   AF-A0A533XZI0-F1
#
_cell.length_a   1.000
_cell.length_b   1.000
_cell.length_c   1.000
_cell.angle_alpha   90.00
_cell.angle_beta   90.00
_cell.angle_gamma   90.00
#
_symmetry.space_group_name_H-M   'P 1'
#
loop_
_entity.id
_entity.type
_entity.pdbx_description
1 polymer ?
#
loop_
_entity_poly.entity_id
_entity_poly.type
_entity_poly.pdbx_seq_one_letter_code
_entity_poly.pdbx_strand_id
1 'polypeptide(L)'
;MKEGHHIGRMSSLLGGIMALSLVLPVAMGTANAQTSQPSSKVTAKTANLILIPKTTGTGGWQTLLSNTIKTSNSTSLYIGASFEVGLFTQTLVSSKNMVKDTSTADANVQVQVLLDGKPVEPGKVVYGRRTQTLSATLEGAIAGCLTIVTNPDGTQSIVLDPTCVLPETIELILDSMDAASFNFVALNVGVGVHTISVQARIDTTGTDQNGSFTAMGTVGKGTMTVEAVRLIQDPNVIYSVN
;
A
#
# COMPACT_ATOMS: atom_id res chain seq x y z
N MET A 1 -14.58 35.81 75.70
CA MET A 1 -14.65 37.23 76.10
C MET A 1 -13.24 37.64 76.47
N LYS A 2 -12.65 38.75 76.05
CA LYS A 2 -12.93 39.83 75.10
C LYS A 2 -11.64 40.67 75.19
N GLU A 3 -11.16 41.22 74.08
CA GLU A 3 -10.14 42.30 74.02
C GLU A 3 -8.71 41.90 74.46
N GLY A 4 -7.64 42.12 73.68
CA GLY A 4 -7.35 43.29 72.85
C GLY A 4 -6.54 44.29 73.68
N HIS A 5 -5.20 44.18 73.66
CA HIS A 5 -4.32 45.19 74.26
C HIS A 5 -3.22 45.62 73.29
N HIS A 6 -3.17 46.94 73.10
CA HIS A 6 -2.18 47.71 72.38
C HIS A 6 -0.80 47.66 73.06
N ILE A 7 0.27 47.77 72.26
CA ILE A 7 1.58 48.41 72.50
C ILE A 7 2.33 48.18 71.17
N GLY A 8 3.04 49.10 70.53
CA GLY A 8 3.60 50.40 70.86
C GLY A 8 4.67 50.61 69.79
N ARG A 9 4.66 51.77 69.14
CA ARG A 9 5.34 52.07 67.87
C ARG A 9 6.73 52.66 68.13
N MET A 10 7.79 52.11 67.54
CA MET A 10 9.02 52.84 67.11
C MET A 10 9.93 51.88 66.31
N SER A 11 10.11 52.10 64.99
CA SER A 11 11.24 52.85 64.37
C SER A 11 12.56 52.08 64.52
N SER A 12 13.28 51.61 63.50
CA SER A 12 13.54 52.05 62.12
C SER A 12 14.15 50.84 61.38
N LEU A 13 14.08 50.66 60.07
CA LEU A 13 14.96 51.26 59.08
C LEU A 13 14.56 50.66 57.71
N LEU A 14 14.69 51.51 56.68
CA LEU A 14 15.05 51.23 55.28
C LEU A 14 15.36 49.75 54.96
N GLY A 15 14.85 49.13 53.91
CA GLY A 15 14.52 49.63 52.58
C GLY A 15 14.87 48.51 51.58
N GLY A 16 14.23 48.50 50.41
CA GLY A 16 14.71 47.70 49.29
C GLY A 16 13.76 46.59 48.80
N ILE A 17 12.73 47.02 48.07
CA ILE A 17 12.38 46.55 46.71
C ILE A 17 12.20 45.02 46.52
N MET A 18 10.94 44.66 46.33
CA MET A 18 10.47 43.43 45.68
C MET A 18 11.23 43.18 44.37
N ALA A 19 11.98 42.08 44.31
CA ALA A 19 12.35 41.44 43.05
C ALA A 19 11.40 40.25 42.83
N LEU A 20 10.31 40.53 42.11
CA LEU A 20 9.39 39.54 41.58
C LEU A 20 10.13 38.78 40.46
N SER A 21 10.57 37.56 40.75
CA SER A 21 11.27 36.67 39.82
C SER A 21 10.30 36.19 38.73
N LEU A 22 10.24 36.96 37.64
CA LEU A 22 9.57 36.58 36.40
C LEU A 22 10.40 35.49 35.71
N VAL A 23 10.07 34.23 35.95
CA VAL A 23 10.64 33.08 35.25
C VAL A 23 10.11 33.09 33.82
N LEU A 24 10.91 33.61 32.88
CA LEU A 24 10.66 33.42 31.44
C LEU A 24 10.97 31.95 31.08
N PRO A 25 10.01 31.18 30.55
CA PRO A 25 10.36 29.98 29.82
C PRO A 25 11.04 30.43 28.52
N VAL A 26 12.33 30.13 28.39
CA VAL A 26 13.02 30.17 27.09
C VAL A 26 12.34 29.12 26.21
N ALA A 27 11.40 29.58 25.39
CA ALA A 27 10.92 28.80 24.27
C ALA A 27 12.11 28.61 23.33
N MET A 28 12.73 27.43 23.40
CA MET A 28 13.67 26.98 22.38
C MET A 28 12.85 26.80 21.10
N GLY A 29 12.73 27.88 20.32
CA GLY A 29 12.32 27.78 18.94
C GLY A 29 13.33 26.85 18.27
N THR A 30 12.86 25.68 17.85
CA THR A 30 13.56 24.85 16.89
C THR A 30 13.63 25.66 15.60
N ALA A 31 14.67 26.49 15.50
CA ALA A 31 15.11 27.00 14.22
C ALA A 31 15.49 25.77 13.40
N ASN A 32 14.56 25.30 12.58
CA ASN A 32 14.91 24.45 11.45
C ASN A 32 15.93 25.25 10.67
N ALA A 33 17.20 24.90 10.83
CA ALA A 33 18.27 25.40 10.01
C ALA A 33 17.87 25.07 8.57
N GLN A 34 17.40 26.08 7.87
CA GLN A 34 17.12 26.03 6.44
C GLN A 34 18.46 25.77 5.78
N THR A 35 18.79 24.50 5.63
CA THR A 35 19.94 24.07 4.85
C THR A 35 19.78 24.75 3.50
N SER A 36 20.81 25.49 3.10
CA SER A 36 20.87 26.24 1.86
C SER A 36 20.96 25.26 0.68
N GLN A 37 19.94 24.43 0.48
CA GLN A 37 19.78 23.66 -0.74
C GLN A 37 19.52 24.70 -1.85
N PRO A 38 20.37 24.78 -2.89
CA PRO A 38 20.07 25.59 -4.05
C PRO A 38 18.82 25.04 -4.76
N SER A 39 18.06 25.92 -5.42
CA SER A 39 16.92 25.44 -6.23
C SER A 39 17.44 24.48 -7.29
N SER A 40 16.84 23.29 -7.34
CA SER A 40 17.25 22.20 -8.24
C SER A 40 16.13 21.99 -9.23
N LYS A 41 16.44 22.02 -10.54
CA LYS A 41 15.43 21.77 -11.59
C LYS A 41 15.02 20.31 -11.67
N VAL A 42 15.90 19.40 -11.25
CA VAL A 42 15.68 17.97 -11.20
C VAL A 42 16.35 17.41 -9.95
N THR A 43 15.73 16.43 -9.32
CA THR A 43 16.36 15.60 -8.29
C THR A 43 15.95 14.13 -8.50
N ALA A 44 16.85 13.20 -8.20
CA ALA A 44 16.60 11.78 -8.37
C ALA A 44 17.10 10.99 -7.16
N LYS A 45 16.39 9.91 -6.86
CA LYS A 45 16.78 8.91 -5.85
C LYS A 45 16.59 7.53 -6.44
N THR A 46 17.54 6.66 -6.16
CA THR A 46 17.43 5.24 -6.45
C THR A 46 17.32 4.48 -5.13
N ALA A 47 16.55 3.40 -5.14
CA ALA A 47 16.48 2.43 -4.09
C ALA A 47 17.12 1.14 -4.60
N ASN A 48 18.08 0.61 -3.84
CA ASN A 48 18.38 -0.82 -3.88
C ASN A 48 17.18 -1.59 -3.31
N LEU A 49 17.14 -2.91 -3.49
CA LEU A 49 16.04 -3.80 -3.10
C LEU A 49 15.32 -3.35 -1.80
N ILE A 50 14.20 -2.63 -1.91
CA ILE A 50 13.36 -2.34 -0.73
C ILE A 50 12.36 -3.46 -0.68
N LEU A 51 12.76 -4.54 -0.01
CA LEU A 51 11.87 -5.66 0.20
C LEU A 51 10.76 -5.21 1.15
N ILE A 52 9.63 -4.79 0.60
CA ILE A 52 8.38 -4.88 1.36
C ILE A 52 8.15 -6.39 1.51
N PRO A 53 8.20 -6.93 2.74
CA PRO A 53 8.07 -8.36 2.95
C PRO A 53 6.77 -8.86 2.34
N LYS A 54 6.74 -10.14 1.96
CA LYS A 54 5.49 -10.84 1.63
C LYS A 54 4.47 -10.48 2.70
N THR A 55 3.41 -9.78 2.30
CA THR A 55 2.25 -9.55 3.17
C THR A 55 1.15 -10.54 2.83
N THR A 56 0.41 -10.94 3.86
CA THR A 56 -0.91 -11.56 3.75
C THR A 56 -1.92 -10.54 4.29
N GLY A 57 -2.99 -10.26 3.55
CA GLY A 57 -3.96 -9.19 3.85
C GLY A 57 -3.55 -7.81 3.30
N THR A 58 -4.17 -6.76 3.86
CA THR A 58 -3.93 -5.34 3.55
C THR A 58 -2.78 -4.81 4.41
N GLY A 59 -1.65 -4.46 3.77
CA GLY A 59 -0.55 -3.75 4.44
C GLY A 59 -0.80 -2.24 4.55
N GLY A 60 -0.24 -1.61 5.59
CA GLY A 60 -0.16 -0.15 5.64
C GLY A 60 0.82 0.41 4.60
N TRP A 61 0.65 1.69 4.23
CA TRP A 61 1.57 2.38 3.33
C TRP A 61 2.99 2.47 3.93
N GLN A 62 3.99 2.09 3.13
CA GLN A 62 5.40 2.16 3.49
C GLN A 62 6.12 3.13 2.56
N THR A 63 6.87 4.08 3.12
CA THR A 63 7.72 4.99 2.32
C THR A 63 8.93 4.25 1.80
N LEU A 64 9.06 4.16 0.47
CA LEU A 64 10.17 3.50 -0.20
C LEU A 64 11.26 4.50 -0.59
N LEU A 65 10.85 5.62 -1.18
CA LEU A 65 11.76 6.66 -1.64
C LEU A 65 11.32 7.99 -1.05
N SER A 66 12.29 8.78 -0.59
CA SER A 66 12.04 10.14 -0.11
C SER A 66 13.15 11.07 -0.56
N ASN A 67 12.76 12.28 -0.99
CA ASN A 67 13.67 13.29 -1.51
C ASN A 67 13.12 14.69 -1.26
N THR A 68 14.00 15.69 -1.26
CA THR A 68 13.62 17.10 -1.15
C THR A 68 13.93 17.85 -2.44
N ILE A 69 13.06 18.77 -2.83
CA ILE A 69 13.31 19.71 -3.92
C ILE A 69 13.02 21.12 -3.44
N LYS A 70 13.88 22.08 -3.83
CA LYS A 70 13.64 23.49 -3.59
C LYS A 70 13.10 24.18 -4.83
N THR A 71 11.91 24.75 -4.72
CA THR A 71 11.22 25.52 -5.76
C THR A 71 11.38 27.02 -5.50
N SER A 72 11.57 27.82 -6.56
CA SER A 72 11.85 29.27 -6.46
C SER A 72 10.74 30.17 -7.03
N ASN A 73 9.54 29.62 -7.29
CA ASN A 73 8.34 30.27 -7.84
C ASN A 73 7.16 29.27 -7.81
N SER A 74 5.94 29.66 -8.22
CA SER A 74 4.79 28.75 -8.42
C SER A 74 5.02 27.81 -9.61
N THR A 75 5.91 26.83 -9.43
CA THR A 75 6.23 25.79 -10.40
C THR A 75 5.46 24.51 -10.07
N SER A 76 5.20 23.70 -11.10
CA SER A 76 4.59 22.38 -10.94
C SER A 76 5.68 21.31 -10.86
N LEU A 77 5.40 20.20 -10.19
CA LEU A 77 6.32 19.06 -10.13
C LEU A 77 5.81 17.94 -11.03
N TYR A 78 6.69 17.43 -11.87
CA TYR A 78 6.51 16.16 -12.57
C TYR A 78 7.34 15.10 -11.87
N ILE A 79 6.69 14.04 -11.43
CA ILE A 79 7.29 13.03 -10.57
C ILE A 79 7.16 11.67 -11.24
N GLY A 80 8.28 11.10 -11.66
CA GLY A 80 8.35 9.73 -12.14
C GLY A 80 8.69 8.81 -10.98
N ALA A 81 7.91 7.74 -10.80
CA ALA A 81 8.28 6.65 -9.91
C ALA A 81 8.25 5.34 -10.71
N SER A 82 9.25 4.49 -10.46
CA SER A 82 9.38 3.19 -11.13
C SER A 82 9.88 2.16 -10.13
N PHE A 83 9.31 0.96 -10.15
CA PHE A 83 9.68 -0.13 -9.26
C PHE A 83 9.58 -1.49 -9.96
N GLU A 84 10.49 -2.39 -9.61
CA GLU A 84 10.27 -3.83 -9.79
C GLU A 84 9.13 -4.27 -8.87
N VAL A 85 8.15 -4.99 -9.41
CA VAL A 85 7.02 -5.55 -8.66
C VAL A 85 6.93 -7.04 -8.92
N GLY A 86 6.70 -7.82 -7.87
CA GLY A 86 6.45 -9.26 -7.96
C GLY A 86 5.13 -9.62 -7.29
N LEU A 87 4.38 -10.53 -7.91
CA LEU A 87 3.12 -11.04 -7.39
C LEU A 87 3.14 -12.56 -7.43
N PHE A 88 2.69 -13.19 -6.35
CA PHE A 88 2.57 -14.64 -6.26
C PHE A 88 1.14 -15.00 -5.87
N THR A 89 0.50 -15.82 -6.68
CA THR A 89 -0.83 -16.37 -6.42
C THR A 89 -0.78 -17.88 -6.57
N GLN A 90 -1.35 -18.59 -5.59
CA GLN A 90 -1.54 -20.01 -5.62
C GLN A 90 -2.99 -20.30 -5.28
N THR A 91 -3.61 -21.18 -6.06
CA THR A 91 -4.94 -21.71 -5.80
C THR A 91 -4.87 -23.22 -5.89
N LEU A 92 -5.54 -23.89 -4.95
CA LEU A 92 -5.74 -25.33 -4.91
C LEU A 92 -7.24 -25.55 -4.88
N VAL A 93 -7.73 -26.53 -5.64
CA VAL A 93 -9.12 -27.01 -5.57
C VAL A 93 -9.15 -28.48 -5.21
N SER A 94 -10.15 -28.87 -4.43
CA SER A 94 -10.39 -30.21 -3.89
C SER A 94 -11.80 -30.68 -4.23
N SER A 95 -12.13 -30.70 -5.52
CA SER A 95 -13.44 -31.16 -6.03
C SER A 95 -13.63 -32.67 -5.86
N LYS A 96 -14.88 -33.08 -5.58
CA LYS A 96 -15.31 -34.48 -5.54
C LYS A 96 -16.78 -34.61 -5.90
N ASN A 97 -17.19 -35.81 -6.32
CA ASN A 97 -18.59 -36.18 -6.58
C ASN A 97 -19.29 -35.24 -7.56
N MET A 98 -18.58 -34.76 -8.60
CA MET A 98 -19.12 -33.80 -9.57
C MET A 98 -19.62 -32.49 -8.94
N VAL A 99 -19.17 -32.16 -7.73
CA VAL A 99 -19.43 -30.87 -7.10
C VAL A 99 -18.29 -29.93 -7.45
N LYS A 100 -18.61 -28.82 -8.12
CA LYS A 100 -17.65 -27.77 -8.46
C LYS A 100 -16.99 -27.24 -7.18
N ASP A 101 -15.67 -27.23 -7.17
CA ASP A 101 -14.86 -26.56 -6.16
C ASP A 101 -14.11 -25.38 -6.80
N THR A 102 -14.03 -24.26 -6.08
CA THR A 102 -13.42 -23.02 -6.59
C THR A 102 -12.59 -22.34 -5.52
N SER A 103 -11.38 -21.92 -5.92
CA SER A 103 -10.46 -21.13 -5.12
C SER A 103 -9.93 -19.94 -5.91
N THR A 104 -9.89 -18.77 -5.27
CA THR A 104 -9.43 -17.50 -5.83
C THR A 104 -8.32 -16.91 -4.96
N ALA A 105 -7.24 -16.44 -5.57
CA ALA A 105 -6.17 -15.67 -4.95
C ALA A 105 -6.01 -14.34 -5.69
N ASP A 106 -5.97 -13.23 -4.95
CA ASP A 106 -5.76 -11.89 -5.47
C ASP A 106 -4.57 -11.23 -4.77
N ALA A 107 -3.67 -10.66 -5.54
CA ALA A 107 -2.56 -9.86 -5.05
C ALA A 107 -2.42 -8.57 -5.86
N ASN A 108 -2.21 -7.45 -5.18
CA ASN A 108 -1.93 -6.18 -5.83
C ASN A 108 -0.87 -5.37 -5.08
N VAL A 109 -0.09 -4.62 -5.84
CA VAL A 109 0.83 -3.60 -5.36
C VAL A 109 0.33 -2.25 -5.83
N GLN A 110 0.11 -1.37 -4.87
CA GLN A 110 -0.28 0.01 -5.12
C GLN A 110 0.83 0.96 -4.70
N VAL A 111 1.00 2.03 -5.45
CA VAL A 111 1.95 3.11 -5.20
C VAL A 111 1.20 4.42 -5.13
N GLN A 112 1.64 5.31 -4.25
CA GLN A 112 1.20 6.69 -4.20
C GLN A 112 2.39 7.62 -3.96
N VAL A 113 2.27 8.87 -4.39
CA VAL A 113 3.25 9.91 -4.10
C VAL A 113 2.64 10.92 -3.14
N LEU A 114 3.40 11.29 -2.12
CA LEU A 114 3.08 12.35 -1.19
C LEU A 114 4.01 13.55 -1.41
N LEU A 115 3.44 14.75 -1.40
CA LEU A 115 4.13 16.03 -1.34
C LEU A 115 3.80 16.69 0.00
N ASP A 116 4.80 16.89 0.85
CA ASP A 116 4.66 17.42 2.21
C ASP A 116 3.58 16.69 3.03
N GLY A 117 3.51 15.36 2.85
CA GLY A 117 2.55 14.48 3.52
C GLY A 117 1.17 14.40 2.86
N LYS A 118 0.91 15.15 1.77
CA LYS A 118 -0.38 15.14 1.06
C LYS A 118 -0.31 14.35 -0.24
N PRO A 119 -1.33 13.56 -0.60
CA PRO A 119 -1.36 12.84 -1.88
C PRO A 119 -1.20 13.75 -3.10
N VAL A 120 -0.44 13.29 -4.08
CA VAL A 120 -0.27 13.93 -5.39
C VAL A 120 -1.11 13.19 -6.42
N GLU A 121 -1.69 13.93 -7.36
CA GLU A 121 -2.50 13.37 -8.45
C GLU A 121 -1.70 12.38 -9.32
N PRO A 122 -2.32 11.26 -9.77
CA PRO A 122 -3.75 10.91 -9.64
C PRO A 122 -4.13 10.20 -8.33
N GLY A 123 -3.29 10.26 -7.29
CA GLY A 123 -3.47 9.52 -6.05
C GLY A 123 -2.85 8.13 -6.11
N LYS A 124 -3.55 7.13 -5.58
CA LYS A 124 -3.07 5.74 -5.58
C LYS A 124 -3.18 5.14 -6.98
N VAL A 125 -2.14 4.45 -7.42
CA VAL A 125 -2.10 3.74 -8.70
C VAL A 125 -1.63 2.31 -8.48
N VAL A 126 -2.07 1.39 -9.34
CA VAL A 126 -1.71 -0.02 -9.25
C VAL A 126 -0.50 -0.26 -10.13
N TYR A 127 0.60 -0.70 -9.52
CA TYR A 127 1.82 -1.06 -10.25
C TYR A 127 1.82 -2.53 -10.66
N GLY A 128 1.08 -3.37 -9.94
CA GLY A 128 0.85 -4.75 -10.34
C GLY A 128 -0.42 -5.27 -9.70
N ARG A 129 -1.21 -6.04 -10.43
CA ARG A 129 -2.30 -6.85 -9.90
C ARG A 129 -2.31 -8.20 -10.59
N ARG A 130 -2.62 -9.25 -9.82
CA ARG A 130 -2.84 -10.60 -10.31
C ARG A 130 -3.97 -11.22 -9.52
N THR A 131 -5.02 -11.59 -10.23
CA THR A 131 -6.12 -12.40 -9.72
C THR A 131 -6.05 -13.75 -10.43
N GLN A 132 -6.10 -14.83 -9.66
CA GLN A 132 -6.10 -16.20 -10.14
C GLN A 132 -7.29 -16.93 -9.54
N THR A 133 -8.18 -17.44 -10.38
CA THR A 133 -9.29 -18.32 -9.98
C THR A 133 -9.11 -19.67 -10.62
N LEU A 134 -9.05 -20.72 -9.81
CA LEU A 134 -9.06 -22.10 -10.25
C LEU A 134 -10.39 -22.71 -9.84
N SER A 135 -11.05 -23.37 -10.79
CA SER A 135 -12.25 -24.16 -10.54
C SER A 135 -12.07 -25.55 -11.12
N ALA A 136 -12.57 -26.56 -10.43
CA ALA A 136 -12.64 -27.91 -10.99
C ALA A 136 -13.95 -28.61 -10.61
N THR A 137 -14.43 -29.46 -11.51
CA THR A 137 -15.50 -30.42 -11.27
C THR A 137 -14.96 -31.79 -11.65
N LEU A 138 -14.54 -32.55 -10.64
CA LEU A 138 -13.83 -33.83 -10.82
C LEU A 138 -14.71 -35.02 -10.43
N GLU A 139 -14.51 -36.13 -11.14
CA GLU A 139 -15.25 -37.37 -11.04
C GLU A 139 -14.85 -38.17 -9.81
N GLY A 140 -15.34 -37.73 -8.66
CA GLY A 140 -15.78 -38.73 -7.68
C GLY A 140 -16.88 -39.68 -8.21
N ALA A 141 -17.21 -39.70 -9.51
CA ALA A 141 -18.43 -40.24 -10.10
C ALA A 141 -18.25 -41.42 -11.08
N ILE A 142 -17.04 -41.98 -11.27
CA ILE A 142 -16.96 -43.31 -11.93
C ILE A 142 -17.75 -44.38 -11.15
N ALA A 143 -17.98 -44.16 -9.85
CA ALA A 143 -18.70 -45.08 -8.98
C ALA A 143 -20.10 -45.45 -9.50
N GLY A 144 -20.80 -44.54 -10.18
CA GLY A 144 -22.10 -44.82 -10.81
C GLY A 144 -22.01 -45.57 -12.15
N CYS A 145 -20.80 -45.67 -12.69
CA CYS A 145 -20.46 -46.30 -13.98
C CYS A 145 -19.74 -47.63 -13.84
N LEU A 146 -19.43 -48.05 -12.61
CA LEU A 146 -18.87 -49.36 -12.34
C LEU A 146 -19.99 -50.38 -12.21
N THR A 147 -19.87 -51.46 -12.96
CA THR A 147 -20.76 -52.62 -12.86
C THR A 147 -19.96 -53.88 -12.58
N ILE A 148 -20.53 -54.79 -11.78
CA ILE A 148 -19.93 -56.11 -11.56
C ILE A 148 -20.49 -57.05 -12.62
N VAL A 149 -19.60 -57.62 -13.42
CA VAL A 149 -19.94 -58.61 -14.46
C VAL A 149 -19.42 -59.97 -14.04
N THR A 150 -20.24 -61.01 -14.20
CA THR A 150 -19.80 -62.40 -13.99
C THR A 150 -19.26 -62.96 -15.29
N ASN A 151 -18.02 -63.41 -15.27
CA ASN A 151 -17.35 -64.00 -16.42
C ASN A 151 -17.85 -65.44 -16.66
N PRO A 152 -17.64 -66.01 -17.87
CA PRO A 152 -18.02 -67.39 -18.18
C PRO A 152 -17.38 -68.46 -17.29
N ASP A 153 -16.26 -68.15 -16.62
CA ASP A 153 -15.56 -69.03 -15.67
C ASP A 153 -16.06 -68.92 -14.22
N GLY A 154 -17.09 -68.10 -13.97
CA GLY A 154 -17.68 -67.85 -12.66
C GLY A 154 -16.95 -66.79 -11.82
N THR A 155 -15.87 -66.19 -12.33
CA THR A 155 -15.19 -65.07 -11.66
C THR A 155 -15.93 -63.74 -11.86
N GLN A 156 -15.66 -62.74 -11.02
CA GLN A 156 -16.25 -61.40 -11.13
C GLN A 156 -15.22 -60.39 -11.62
N SER A 157 -15.65 -59.52 -12.54
CA SER A 157 -14.88 -58.37 -13.04
C SER A 157 -15.61 -57.07 -12.73
N ILE A 158 -14.87 -56.00 -12.44
CA ILE A 158 -15.41 -54.64 -12.41
C ILE A 158 -15.24 -54.06 -13.82
N VAL A 159 -16.34 -53.73 -14.46
CA VAL A 159 -16.37 -53.13 -15.79
C VAL A 159 -16.86 -51.69 -15.68
N LEU A 160 -16.12 -50.77 -16.28
CA LEU A 160 -16.52 -49.38 -16.46
C LEU A 160 -17.35 -49.26 -17.73
N ASP A 161 -18.56 -48.73 -17.64
CA ASP A 161 -19.32 -48.29 -18.82
C ASP A 161 -18.81 -46.91 -19.26
N PRO A 162 -18.08 -46.80 -20.38
CA PRO A 162 -17.51 -45.54 -20.82
C PRO A 162 -18.58 -44.55 -21.31
N THR A 163 -19.82 -44.99 -21.54
CA THR A 163 -20.91 -44.14 -22.06
C THR A 163 -21.65 -43.37 -20.98
N CYS A 164 -21.49 -43.75 -19.70
CA CYS A 164 -22.08 -43.03 -18.57
C CYS A 164 -21.08 -42.12 -17.85
N VAL A 165 -19.78 -42.22 -18.15
CA VAL A 165 -18.73 -41.36 -17.59
C VAL A 165 -18.96 -39.93 -18.06
N LEU A 166 -19.03 -39.00 -17.10
CA LEU A 166 -19.22 -37.58 -17.39
C LEU A 166 -17.87 -36.88 -17.53
N PRO A 167 -17.76 -35.84 -18.37
CA PRO A 167 -16.52 -35.11 -18.52
C PRO A 167 -16.17 -34.36 -17.22
N GLU A 168 -14.92 -34.49 -16.79
CA GLU A 168 -14.33 -33.61 -15.79
C GLU A 168 -13.99 -32.26 -16.40
N THR A 169 -14.14 -31.19 -15.63
CA THR A 169 -13.80 -29.84 -16.10
C THR A 169 -12.83 -29.17 -15.15
N ILE A 170 -11.84 -28.49 -15.73
CA ILE A 170 -10.91 -27.63 -15.02
C ILE A 170 -10.89 -26.28 -15.74
N GLU A 171 -11.08 -25.22 -14.98
CA GLU A 171 -11.09 -23.84 -15.47
C GLU A 171 -10.06 -23.03 -14.68
N LEU A 172 -9.21 -22.31 -15.40
CA LEU A 172 -8.26 -21.37 -14.85
C LEU A 172 -8.52 -20.00 -15.45
N ILE A 173 -8.86 -19.03 -14.59
CA ILE A 173 -9.01 -17.63 -14.95
C ILE A 173 -7.84 -16.86 -14.36
N LEU A 174 -7.17 -16.09 -15.21
CA LEU A 174 -6.09 -15.18 -14.82
C LEU A 174 -6.44 -13.77 -15.30
N ASP A 175 -6.53 -12.84 -14.36
CA ASP A 175 -6.57 -11.39 -14.65
C ASP A 175 -5.29 -10.77 -14.11
N SER A 176 -4.61 -9.98 -14.95
CA SER A 176 -3.37 -9.32 -14.58
C SER A 176 -3.30 -7.91 -15.13
N MET A 177 -2.78 -6.99 -14.33
CA MET A 177 -2.47 -5.62 -14.73
C MET A 177 -1.06 -5.29 -14.24
N ASP A 178 -0.27 -4.60 -15.05
CA ASP A 178 1.11 -4.24 -14.71
C ASP A 178 1.42 -2.80 -15.17
N ALA A 179 2.07 -2.06 -14.29
CA ALA A 179 2.62 -0.75 -14.52
C ALA A 179 3.84 -0.56 -13.60
N ALA A 180 5.01 -1.06 -14.02
CA ALA A 180 6.25 -0.89 -13.27
C ALA A 180 6.77 0.57 -13.23
N SER A 181 6.08 1.51 -13.87
CA SER A 181 6.37 2.95 -13.81
C SER A 181 5.11 3.77 -14.01
N PHE A 182 4.96 4.84 -13.22
CA PHE A 182 3.86 5.79 -13.35
C PHE A 182 4.31 7.22 -13.06
N ASN A 183 3.61 8.19 -13.62
CA ASN A 183 3.93 9.61 -13.46
C ASN A 183 2.84 10.32 -12.64
N PHE A 184 3.28 11.21 -11.76
CA PHE A 184 2.44 11.99 -10.86
C PHE A 184 2.71 13.47 -11.09
N VAL A 185 1.69 14.29 -10.89
CA VAL A 185 1.78 15.73 -11.17
C VAL A 185 1.25 16.52 -9.98
N ALA A 186 2.09 17.41 -9.45
CA ALA A 186 1.67 18.39 -8.44
C ALA A 186 1.68 19.78 -9.05
N LEU A 187 0.53 20.44 -9.11
CA LEU A 187 0.40 21.79 -9.68
C LEU A 187 0.65 22.87 -8.62
N ASN A 188 1.26 23.98 -9.04
CA ASN A 188 1.39 25.20 -8.23
C ASN A 188 1.94 24.96 -6.80
N VAL A 189 3.04 24.21 -6.67
CA VAL A 189 3.59 23.75 -5.38
C VAL A 189 4.08 24.88 -4.45
N GLY A 190 4.23 26.10 -4.98
CA GLY A 190 4.67 27.27 -4.24
C GLY A 190 6.18 27.32 -4.08
N VAL A 191 6.67 28.34 -3.37
CA VAL A 191 8.11 28.56 -3.11
C VAL A 191 8.47 27.89 -1.79
N GLY A 192 9.52 27.07 -1.78
CA GLY A 192 9.97 26.44 -0.55
C GLY A 192 10.85 25.22 -0.78
N VAL A 193 11.22 24.57 0.32
CA VAL A 193 11.78 23.21 0.28
C VAL A 193 10.63 22.25 0.54
N HIS A 194 10.35 21.39 -0.42
CA HIS A 194 9.27 20.41 -0.36
C HIS A 194 9.84 19.01 -0.23
N THR A 195 9.16 18.15 0.54
CA THR A 195 9.51 16.75 0.70
C THR A 195 8.57 15.88 -0.13
N ILE A 196 9.13 15.10 -1.04
CA ILE A 196 8.43 14.13 -1.86
C ILE A 196 8.71 12.74 -1.28
N SER A 197 7.65 11.97 -1.05
CA SER A 197 7.76 10.59 -0.58
C SER A 197 6.94 9.66 -1.47
N VAL A 198 7.56 8.64 -2.03
CA VAL A 198 6.87 7.57 -2.75
C VAL A 198 6.61 6.44 -1.76
N GLN A 199 5.34 6.08 -1.65
CA GLN A 199 4.89 5.01 -0.78
C GLN A 199 4.31 3.87 -1.59
N ALA A 200 4.45 2.65 -1.08
CA ALA A 200 3.74 1.50 -1.62
C ALA A 200 3.01 0.74 -0.52
N ARG A 201 1.99 0.02 -0.94
CA ARG A 201 1.30 -0.98 -0.12
C ARG A 201 1.02 -2.21 -0.96
N ILE A 202 0.86 -3.33 -0.29
CA ILE A 202 0.51 -4.60 -0.89
C ILE A 202 -0.81 -5.04 -0.26
N ASP A 203 -1.82 -5.25 -1.09
CA ASP A 203 -3.09 -5.83 -0.66
C ASP A 203 -3.20 -7.22 -1.27
N THR A 204 -3.51 -8.21 -0.43
CA THR A 204 -3.74 -9.59 -0.85
C THR A 204 -5.05 -10.09 -0.26
N THR A 205 -5.84 -10.77 -1.09
CA THR A 205 -7.13 -11.33 -0.70
C THR A 205 -7.33 -12.69 -1.38
N GLY A 206 -8.41 -13.37 -1.04
CA GLY A 206 -8.81 -14.58 -1.72
C GLY A 206 -9.93 -15.30 -0.98
N THR A 207 -10.42 -16.35 -1.61
CA THR A 207 -11.50 -17.19 -1.09
C THR A 207 -11.27 -18.62 -1.56
N ASP A 208 -11.60 -19.58 -0.74
CA ASP A 208 -11.59 -21.00 -1.06
C ASP A 208 -12.86 -21.67 -0.54
N GLN A 209 -13.24 -22.76 -1.20
CA GLN A 209 -14.32 -23.64 -0.76
C GLN A 209 -13.72 -24.82 0.01
N ASN A 210 -13.36 -25.91 -0.68
CA ASN A 210 -12.72 -27.09 -0.10
C ASN A 210 -11.20 -27.13 -0.35
N GLY A 211 -10.72 -26.20 -1.17
CA GLY A 211 -9.32 -26.06 -1.56
C GLY A 211 -8.48 -25.23 -0.59
N SER A 212 -7.57 -24.43 -1.15
CA SER A 212 -6.86 -23.37 -0.43
C SER A 212 -6.38 -22.31 -1.39
N PHE A 213 -5.99 -21.15 -0.85
CA PHE A 213 -5.34 -20.10 -1.64
C PHE A 213 -4.16 -19.49 -0.88
N THR A 214 -3.22 -18.90 -1.63
CA THR A 214 -2.16 -18.06 -1.08
C THR A 214 -1.88 -16.92 -2.05
N ALA A 215 -1.80 -15.71 -1.53
CA ALA A 215 -1.44 -14.52 -2.27
C ALA A 215 -0.27 -13.79 -1.60
N MET A 216 0.60 -13.19 -2.42
CA MET A 216 1.70 -12.34 -1.98
C MET A 216 1.95 -11.22 -2.98
N GLY A 217 2.52 -10.13 -2.50
CA GLY A 217 3.28 -9.20 -3.33
C GLY A 217 4.69 -8.98 -2.80
N THR A 218 5.52 -8.37 -3.63
CA THR A 218 6.80 -7.78 -3.26
C THR A 218 7.06 -6.54 -4.11
N VAL A 219 7.85 -5.62 -3.57
CA VAL A 219 8.41 -4.47 -4.28
C VAL A 219 9.92 -4.61 -4.22
N GLY A 220 10.60 -4.34 -5.34
CA GLY A 220 12.03 -4.54 -5.50
C GLY A 220 12.78 -3.21 -5.65
N LYS A 221 13.75 -3.17 -6.58
CA LYS A 221 14.50 -1.94 -6.88
C LYS A 221 13.57 -0.90 -7.46
N GLY A 222 13.92 0.36 -7.28
CA GLY A 222 13.15 1.45 -7.87
C GLY A 222 13.91 2.74 -8.02
N THR A 223 13.33 3.63 -8.79
CA THR A 223 13.84 4.97 -9.04
C THR A 223 12.72 5.99 -8.90
N MET A 224 13.06 7.16 -8.37
CA MET A 224 12.21 8.33 -8.39
C MET A 224 12.98 9.48 -9.04
N THR A 225 12.32 10.17 -9.96
CA THR A 225 12.75 11.45 -10.51
C THR A 225 11.70 12.51 -10.18
N VAL A 226 12.15 13.70 -9.79
CA VAL A 226 11.29 14.85 -9.51
C VAL A 226 11.83 16.03 -10.29
N GLU A 227 11.00 16.61 -11.15
CA GLU A 227 11.35 17.71 -12.02
C GLU A 227 10.45 18.91 -11.74
N ALA A 228 11.07 20.08 -11.62
CA ALA A 228 10.36 21.35 -11.51
C ALA A 228 10.06 21.87 -12.93
N VAL A 229 8.78 21.82 -13.32
CA VAL A 229 8.30 22.10 -14.68
C VAL A 229 7.22 23.17 -14.73
N ARG A 230 7.17 23.91 -15.84
CA ARG A 230 6.06 24.84 -16.13
C ARG A 230 5.01 24.10 -16.96
N LEU A 231 3.92 23.69 -16.34
CA LEU A 231 2.79 23.06 -17.01
C LEU A 231 1.71 24.10 -17.34
N ILE A 232 1.10 23.98 -18.51
CA ILE A 232 -0.09 24.75 -18.89
C ILE A 232 -1.29 24.12 -18.18
N GLN A 233 -2.03 24.92 -17.42
CA GLN A 233 -3.27 24.49 -16.77
C GLN A 233 -4.41 24.71 -17.75
N ASP A 234 -4.90 23.64 -18.38
CA ASP A 234 -6.15 23.70 -19.13
C ASP A 234 -7.31 23.78 -18.12
N PRO A 235 -8.11 24.87 -18.10
CA PRO A 235 -9.24 25.02 -17.19
C PRO A 235 -10.37 24.00 -17.43
N ASN A 236 -10.34 23.24 -18.53
CA ASN A 236 -11.36 22.25 -18.88
C ASN A 236 -11.04 20.82 -18.41
N VAL A 237 -9.85 20.59 -17.85
CA VAL A 237 -9.47 19.27 -17.29
C VAL A 237 -9.74 19.30 -15.78
N ILE A 238 -10.72 18.50 -15.34
CA ILE A 238 -11.02 18.33 -13.91
C ILE A 238 -9.93 17.43 -13.31
N TYR A 239 -9.05 18.03 -12.49
CA TYR A 239 -7.99 17.32 -11.76
C TYR A 239 -8.45 16.79 -10.39
N SER A 240 -9.75 16.77 -10.11
CA SER A 240 -10.30 16.21 -8.87
C SER A 240 -11.11 14.95 -9.17
N VAL A 241 -10.65 13.81 -8.68
CA VAL A 241 -11.52 12.65 -8.49
C VAL A 241 -12.12 12.81 -7.08
N ASN A 242 -13.40 13.18 -7.02
CA ASN A 242 -14.17 13.23 -5.76
C ASN A 242 -14.27 11.85 -5.12
#